data_AF-A0A964VT02-F1
#
_entry.id   AF-A0A964VT02-F1
#
_cell.length_a   1.000
_cell.length_b   1.000
_cell.length_c   1.000
_cell.angle_alpha   90.00
_cell.angle_beta   90.00
_cell.angle_gamma   90.00
#
_symmetry.space_group_name_H-M   'P 1'
#
loop_
_entity.id
_entity.type
_entity.pdbx_description
1 polymer ?
#
loop_
_entity_poly.entity_id
_entity_poly.type
_entity_poly.pdbx_seq_one_letter_code
_entity_poly.pdbx_strand_id
1 'polypeptide(L)' 'MSNFKLRSDYKPAGDQPKAIEGLVKGLKAGARDQTLLGVTGSGKTFTVANIIQHWQKPTLVIAHNKTLAA' A
#
# COMPACT_ATOMS: atom_id res chain seq x y z
N MET A 1 1.18 15.87 -14.01
CA MET A 1 0.67 15.30 -12.73
C MET A 1 1.83 15.19 -11.77
N SER A 2 1.66 15.54 -10.50
CA SER A 2 2.71 15.43 -9.48
C SER A 2 2.87 13.97 -9.03
N ASN A 3 4.12 13.52 -8.87
CA ASN A 3 4.40 12.20 -8.31
C ASN A 3 3.90 12.10 -6.86
N PHE A 4 3.36 10.94 -6.48
CA PHE A 4 3.00 10.65 -5.10
C PHE A 4 4.27 10.55 -4.25
N LYS A 5 4.38 11.36 -3.19
CA LYS A 5 5.52 11.36 -2.26
C LYS A 5 5.02 11.12 -0.85
N LEU A 6 5.26 9.93 -0.33
CA LEU A 6 4.95 9.55 1.04
C LEU A 6 5.84 10.36 2.00
N ARG A 7 5.21 11.00 2.98
CA ARG A 7 5.89 11.64 4.11
C ARG A 7 5.57 10.84 5.36
N SER A 8 6.61 10.43 6.07
CA SER A 8 6.54 9.62 7.29
C SER A 8 7.86 9.73 8.02
N ASP A 9 7.81 9.82 9.35
CA ASP A 9 9.00 9.73 10.21
C ASP A 9 9.49 8.28 10.36
N TYR A 10 8.63 7.33 9.99
CA TYR A 10 8.89 5.90 10.06
C TYR A 10 9.31 5.34 8.70
N LYS A 11 10.21 4.35 8.73
CA LYS A 11 10.56 3.51 7.58
C LYS A 11 9.81 2.17 7.68
N PRO A 12 9.54 1.50 6.54
CA PRO A 12 9.01 0.13 6.55
C PRO A 12 9.85 -0.80 7.43
N ALA A 13 9.20 -1.57 8.29
CA ALA A 13 9.85 -2.45 9.26
C ALA A 13 9.12 -3.80 9.37
N GLY A 14 9.77 -4.79 9.99
CA GLY A 14 9.25 -6.16 10.08
C GLY A 14 9.00 -6.75 8.69
N ASP A 15 7.80 -7.31 8.47
CA ASP A 15 7.42 -7.91 7.19
C ASP A 15 6.95 -6.90 6.12
N GLN A 16 6.82 -5.62 6.48
CA GLN A 16 6.33 -4.59 5.55
C GLN A 16 7.18 -4.48 4.27
N PRO A 17 8.53 -4.43 4.31
CA PRO A 17 9.35 -4.31 3.10
C PRO A 17 9.08 -5.43 2.10
N LYS A 18 8.99 -6.68 2.58
CA LYS A 18 8.72 -7.86 1.76
C LYS A 18 7.32 -7.81 1.15
N ALA A 19 6.31 -7.40 1.92
CA ALA A 19 4.94 -7.24 1.43
C ALA A 19 4.85 -6.15 0.35
N ILE A 20 5.53 -5.01 0.55
CA ILE A 20 5.59 -3.91 -0.44
C ILE A 20 6.23 -4.41 -1.73
N GLU A 21 7.40 -5.04 -1.64
CA GLU A 21 8.12 -5.53 -2.82
C GLU A 21 7.28 -6.55 -3.60
N GLY A 22 6.70 -7.53 -2.92
CA GLY A 22 5.88 -8.57 -3.54
C GLY A 22 4.68 -7.99 -4.29
N LEU A 23 3.93 -7.09 -3.66
CA LEU A 23 2.73 -6.50 -4.27
C LEU A 23 3.08 -5.55 -5.44
N VAL A 24 4.16 -4.77 -5.31
CA VAL A 24 4.67 -3.92 -6.41
C VAL A 24 5.13 -4.78 -7.59
N LYS A 25 5.81 -5.90 -7.33
CA LYS A 25 6.22 -6.84 -8.38
C LYS A 25 5.01 -7.44 -9.09
N GLY A 26 3.98 -7.86 -8.36
CA GLY A 26 2.74 -8.34 -8.95
C GLY A 26 2.05 -7.29 -9.83
N LEU A 27 1.99 -6.04 -9.37
CA LEU A 27 1.44 -4.93 -10.16
C LEU A 27 2.22 -4.72 -11.47
N LYS A 28 3.55 -4.74 -11.41
CA LYS A 28 4.41 -4.62 -12.59
C LYS A 28 4.30 -5.82 -13.55
N ALA A 29 4.02 -7.00 -13.02
CA ALA A 29 3.76 -8.21 -13.81
C ALA A 29 2.35 -8.26 -14.43
N GLY A 30 1.50 -7.26 -14.17
CA GLY A 30 0.13 -7.22 -14.69
C GLY A 30 -0.85 -8.10 -13.93
N ALA A 31 -0.51 -8.55 -12.70
CA ALA A 31 -1.44 -9.28 -11.86
C ALA A 31 -2.66 -8.39 -11.55
N ARG A 32 -3.84 -8.85 -11.96
CA ARG A 32 -5.10 -8.13 -11.78
C ARG A 32 -5.53 -8.06 -10.33
N ASP A 33 -5.44 -9.17 -9.62
CA ASP A 33 -5.94 -9.34 -8.25
C ASP A 33 -4.80 -9.77 -7.33
N GLN A 34 -4.68 -9.11 -6.18
CA GLN A 34 -3.66 -9.40 -5.17
C GLN A 34 -4.22 -9.14 -3.76
N THR A 35 -3.75 -9.92 -2.78
CA THR A 35 -4.22 -9.83 -1.39
C THR A 35 -3.07 -9.53 -0.44
N LEU A 36 -3.21 -8.47 0.36
CA LEU A 36 -2.31 -8.18 1.48
C LEU A 36 -2.85 -8.88 2.75
N LEU A 37 -2.28 -10.05 3.07
CA LEU A 37 -2.57 -10.73 4.33
C LEU A 37 -1.77 -10.09 5.46
N GLY A 38 -2.43 -9.27 6.29
CA GLY A 38 -1.78 -8.59 7.40
C GLY A 38 -2.62 -8.63 8.68
N VAL A 39 -1.98 -8.96 9.80
CA VAL A 39 -2.61 -8.97 11.13
C VAL A 39 -3.05 -7.56 11.55
N THR A 40 -3.91 -7.47 12.56
CA THR A 40 -4.32 -6.18 13.14
C THR A 40 -3.11 -5.50 13.79
N GLY A 41 -2.97 -4.18 13.60
CA GLY A 41 -1.84 -3.42 14.15
C GLY A 41 -0.55 -3.45 13.33
N SER A 42 -0.43 -4.25 12.26
CA SER A 42 0.80 -4.35 11.45
C SER A 42 1.09 -3.16 10.54
N GLY A 43 0.26 -2.11 10.56
CA GLY A 43 0.44 -0.93 9.73
C GLY A 43 0.03 -1.11 8.26
N LYS A 44 -1.05 -1.85 7.97
CA LYS A 44 -1.54 -2.09 6.59
C LYS A 44 -1.69 -0.81 5.75
N THR A 45 -2.21 0.28 6.34
CA THR A 45 -2.34 1.58 5.65
C THR A 45 -0.98 2.11 5.19
N PHE A 46 0.04 2.03 6.06
CA PHE A 46 1.40 2.46 5.74
C PHE A 46 2.04 1.59 4.65
N THR A 47 1.83 0.28 4.70
CA THR A 47 2.23 -0.66 3.64
C THR A 47 1.61 -0.27 2.30
N VAL A 48 0.29 -0.02 2.26
CA VAL A 48 -0.43 0.37 1.02
C VAL A 48 0.05 1.73 0.51
N ALA A 49 0.33 2.70 1.38
CA ALA A 49 0.86 3.99 0.98
C ALA A 49 2.26 3.90 0.33
N ASN A 50 3.12 3.00 0.84
CA ASN A 50 4.41 2.71 0.19
C ASN A 50 4.20 2.07 -1.19
N ILE A 51 3.27 1.12 -1.32
CA ILE A 51 2.94 0.50 -2.62
C ILE A 51 2.49 1.57 -3.62
N ILE A 52 1.60 2.49 -3.22
CA ILE A 52 1.14 3.60 -4.08
C ILE A 52 2.32 4.49 -4.49
N GLN A 53 3.24 4.81 -3.56
CA GLN A 53 4.46 5.55 -3.87
C GLN A 53 5.35 4.82 -4.89
N HIS A 54 5.48 3.50 -4.83
CA HIS A 54 6.27 2.77 -5.83
C HIS A 54 5.53 2.62 -7.17
N TRP A 55 4.20 2.62 -7.16
CA TRP A 55 3.38 2.36 -8.33
C TRP A 55 3.08 3.60 -9.17
N GLN A 56 2.97 4.77 -8.55
CA GLN A 56 2.76 6.07 -9.22
C GLN A 56 1.57 6.10 -10.20
N LYS A 57 0.47 5.44 -9.83
CA LYS A 57 -0.81 5.54 -10.56
C LYS A 57 -1.91 6.11 -9.66
N PRO A 58 -2.89 6.84 -10.24
CA PRO A 58 -4.11 7.21 -9.54
C PRO A 58 -4.74 5.96 -8.91
N THR A 59 -5.08 6.04 -7.63
CA THR A 59 -5.52 4.89 -6.83
C THR A 59 -6.83 5.24 -6.12
N LEU A 60 -7.81 4.33 -6.15
CA LEU A 60 -9.08 4.42 -5.42
C LEU A 60 -9.02 3.47 -4.22
N VAL A 61 -9.27 4.00 -3.02
CA VAL A 61 -9.42 3.19 -1.80
C VAL A 61 -10.90 3.14 -1.42
N ILE A 62 -11.44 1.92 -1.27
CA ILE A 62 -12.85 1.70 -0.93
C ILE A 62 -12.90 1.12 0.49
N ALA A 63 -13.64 1.78 1.38
CA ALA A 63 -13.90 1.30 2.73
C ALA A 63 -15.38 0.93 2.88
N HIS A 64 -15.67 -0.05 3.74
CA HIS A 64 -17.03 -0.57 3.92
C HIS A 64 -17.95 0.34 4.77
N ASN A 65 -17.39 1.37 5.41
CA ASN A 65 -18.15 2.32 6.20
C ASN A 65 -17.50 3.71 6.17
N LYS A 66 -18.27 4.72 6.60
CA LYS A 66 -17.85 6.13 6.59
C LYS A 66 -16.77 6.43 7.62
N THR A 67 -16.80 5.77 8.77
CA THR A 67 -15.83 5.99 9.86
C THR A 67 -14.41 5.61 9.47
N LEU A 68 -14.23 4.54 8.69
CA LEU A 68 -12.93 4.10 8.18
C LEU A 68 -12.48 4.88 6.93
N ALA A 69 -13.43 5.53 6.24
CA ALA A 69 -13.15 6.35 5.06
C ALA A 69 -12.75 7.79 5.41
N ALA A 70 -13.21 8.28 6.57
CA ALA A 70 -13.00 9.64 7.05
C ALA A 70 -11.54 9.94 7.39
#